data_AF-A0A7L4NPJ3-F1
#
_entry.id   AF-A0A7L4NPJ3-F1
#
_cell.length_a   1.000
_cell.length_b   1.000
_cell.length_c   1.000
_cell.angle_alpha   90.00
_cell.angle_beta   90.00
_cell.angle_gamma   90.00
#
_symmetry.space_group_name_H-M   'P 1'
#
loop_
_entity.id
_entity.type
_entity.pdbx_description
1 polymer ?
#
loop_
_entity_poly.entity_id
_entity_poly.type
_entity_poly.pdbx_seq_one_letter_code
_entity_poly.pdbx_strand_id
1 'polypeptide(L)'
;SGNYYSQGETRKKELEQSCFLLGIPAADVTVIDHRDLPDNPAVEWDTQLLATIVLEHIEAKNINLVVTFDAGGVSGHANHISLHRAVR
;
A
#
# COMPACT_ATOMS: atom_id res chain seq x y z
N SER A 1 6.89 -1.54 -1.87
CA SER A 1 7.99 -0.73 -2.43
C SER A 1 7.89 -0.43 -3.94
N GLY A 2 6.93 -0.96 -4.71
CA GLY A 2 6.89 -0.69 -6.16
C GLY A 2 7.97 -1.43 -6.95
N ASN A 3 8.44 -2.57 -6.43
CA ASN A 3 9.65 -3.25 -6.88
C ASN A 3 9.46 -4.28 -8.01
N TYR A 4 8.35 -4.28 -8.74
CA TYR A 4 8.11 -5.27 -9.82
C TYR A 4 9.27 -5.33 -10.85
N TYR A 5 9.82 -4.16 -11.21
CA TYR A 5 10.96 -4.03 -12.13
C TYR A 5 12.31 -3.85 -11.42
N SER A 6 12.45 -4.29 -10.17
CA SER A 6 13.65 -4.11 -9.36
C SER A 6 14.04 -2.64 -9.12
N GLN A 7 13.05 -1.74 -9.11
CA GLN A 7 13.22 -0.28 -8.96
C GLN A 7 12.69 0.26 -7.62
N GLY A 8 12.49 -0.61 -6.62
CA GLY A 8 11.82 -0.25 -5.37
C GLY A 8 12.51 0.89 -4.61
N GLU A 9 13.85 0.91 -4.58
CA GLU A 9 14.61 1.97 -3.93
C GLU A 9 14.46 3.33 -4.61
N THR A 10 14.38 3.35 -5.95
CA THR A 10 14.09 4.56 -6.71
C THR A 10 12.67 5.04 -6.43
N ARG A 11 11.69 4.13 -6.51
CA ARG A 11 10.26 4.47 -6.36
C ARG A 11 9.87 4.89 -4.95
N LYS A 12 10.57 4.42 -3.91
CA LYS A 12 10.44 4.94 -2.54
C LYS A 12 10.75 6.43 -2.48
N LYS A 13 11.87 6.85 -3.10
CA LYS A 13 12.28 8.27 -3.14
C LYS A 13 11.33 9.10 -3.99
N GLU A 14 10.87 8.56 -5.11
CA GLU A 14 9.85 9.22 -5.96
C GLU A 14 8.54 9.44 -5.20
N LEU A 15 8.10 8.46 -4.41
CA LEU A 15 6.90 8.57 -3.56
C LEU A 15 7.06 9.67 -2.51
N GLU A 16 8.17 9.67 -1.77
CA GLU A 16 8.45 10.71 -0.76
C GLU A 16 8.48 12.11 -1.36
N GLN A 17 9.14 12.29 -2.51
CA GLN A 17 9.19 13.56 -3.24
C GLN A 17 7.79 13.99 -3.73
N SER A 18 6.99 13.05 -4.24
CA SER A 18 5.62 13.33 -4.68
C SER A 18 4.74 13.76 -3.51
N CYS A 19 4.81 13.05 -2.37
CA CYS A 19 4.10 13.40 -1.15
C CYS A 19 4.50 14.80 -0.64
N PHE A 20 5.80 15.11 -0.63
CA PHE A 20 6.29 16.43 -0.26
C PHE A 20 5.68 17.54 -1.13
N LEU A 21 5.63 17.36 -2.46
CA LEU A 21 5.02 18.33 -3.38
C LEU A 21 3.51 18.50 -3.16
N LEU A 22 2.82 17.44 -2.71
CA LEU A 22 1.40 17.46 -2.36
C LEU A 22 1.12 18.01 -0.95
N GLY A 23 2.16 18.42 -0.21
CA GLY A 23 2.03 18.95 1.16
C GLY A 23 1.82 17.87 2.22
N ILE A 24 2.12 16.60 1.92
CA ILE A 24 2.04 15.49 2.88
C ILE A 24 3.38 15.40 3.64
N PRO A 25 3.39 15.54 4.98
CA PRO A 25 4.62 15.41 5.76
C PRO A 25 5.24 14.01 5.64
N ALA A 26 6.57 13.94 5.59
CA ALA A 26 7.27 12.65 5.53
C ALA A 26 6.94 11.70 6.70
N ALA A 27 6.63 12.25 7.88
CA ALA A 27 6.21 11.47 9.06
C ALA A 27 4.85 10.76 8.89
N ASP A 28 4.07 11.15 7.88
CA ASP A 28 2.77 10.56 7.53
C ASP A 28 2.84 9.72 6.25
N VAL A 29 4.05 9.50 5.71
CA VAL A 29 4.30 8.56 4.62
C VAL A 29 4.92 7.30 5.20
N THR A 30 4.29 6.15 4.95
CA THR A 30 4.81 4.84 5.36
C THR A 30 4.87 3.90 4.17
N VAL A 31 6.03 3.29 3.94
CA VAL A 31 6.20 2.27 2.90
C VAL A 31 6.29 0.90 3.56
N ILE A 32 5.28 0.06 3.31
CA ILE A 32 5.32 -1.35 3.69
C ILE A 32 6.11 -2.11 2.62
N ASP A 33 7.22 -2.71 3.03
CA ASP A 33 8.10 -3.53 2.19
C ASP A 33 8.22 -4.92 2.81
N HIS A 34 7.15 -5.70 2.65
CA HIS A 34 7.00 -7.01 3.25
C HIS A 34 7.24 -8.10 2.20
N ARG A 35 8.08 -9.09 2.51
CA ARG A 35 8.43 -10.17 1.56
C ARG A 35 7.21 -10.95 1.05
N ASP A 36 6.20 -11.11 1.92
CA ASP A 36 4.98 -11.86 1.62
C ASP A 36 3.92 -10.98 0.92
N LEU A 37 4.21 -9.70 0.67
CA LEU A 37 3.37 -8.75 -0.08
C LEU A 37 4.17 -8.15 -1.26
N PRO A 38 4.60 -8.96 -2.23
CA PRO A 38 5.44 -8.49 -3.33
C PRO A 38 4.67 -7.57 -4.28
N ASP A 39 5.35 -6.59 -4.86
CA ASP A 39 4.80 -5.80 -5.97
C ASP A 39 4.75 -6.65 -7.24
N ASN A 40 3.64 -7.37 -7.43
CA ASN A 40 3.38 -8.17 -8.62
C ASN A 40 1.88 -8.19 -8.94
N PRO A 41 1.46 -7.72 -10.12
CA PRO A 41 0.03 -7.61 -10.48
C PRO A 41 -0.68 -8.96 -10.61
N ALA A 42 0.06 -10.07 -10.73
CA ALA A 42 -0.49 -11.42 -10.86
C ALA A 42 -0.51 -12.20 -9.54
N VAL A 43 0.01 -11.64 -8.44
CA VAL A 43 0.08 -12.31 -7.13
C VAL A 43 -0.99 -11.75 -6.21
N GLU A 44 -1.86 -12.62 -5.70
CA GLU A 44 -2.76 -12.27 -4.61
C GLU A 44 -1.96 -12.13 -3.31
N TRP A 45 -2.27 -11.09 -2.56
CA TRP A 45 -1.74 -10.89 -1.21
C TRP A 45 -2.64 -11.57 -0.18
N ASP A 46 -2.02 -12.06 0.91
CA ASP A 46 -2.74 -12.59 2.07
C ASP A 46 -3.55 -11.45 2.72
N THR A 47 -4.86 -11.59 2.68
CA THR A 47 -5.79 -10.58 3.19
C THR A 47 -5.78 -10.46 4.70
N GLN A 48 -5.49 -11.55 5.43
CA GLN A 48 -5.41 -11.52 6.89
C GLN A 48 -4.15 -10.77 7.34
N LEU A 49 -3.02 -11.03 6.69
CA LEU A 49 -1.79 -10.28 6.94
C LEU A 49 -1.96 -8.79 6.61
N LEU A 50 -2.56 -8.47 5.46
CA LEU A 50 -2.86 -7.09 5.08
C LEU A 50 -3.77 -6.40 6.09
N ALA A 51 -4.86 -7.06 6.51
CA ALA A 51 -5.81 -6.50 7.46
C ALA A 51 -5.13 -6.18 8.79
N THR A 52 -4.27 -7.07 9.29
CA THR A 52 -3.48 -6.83 10.50
C THR A 52 -2.58 -5.60 10.36
N ILE A 53 -1.78 -5.52 9.28
CA ILE A 53 -0.86 -4.38 9.07
C ILE A 53 -1.63 -3.06 8.96
N VAL A 54 -2.75 -3.04 8.22
CA VAL A 54 -3.57 -1.84 8.06
C VAL A 54 -4.23 -1.44 9.37
N LEU A 55 -4.77 -2.39 10.14
CA LEU A 55 -5.38 -2.13 11.43
C LEU A 55 -4.38 -1.53 12.43
N GLU A 56 -3.18 -2.12 12.53
CA GLU A 56 -2.09 -1.59 13.37
C GLU A 56 -1.76 -0.15 12.99
N HIS A 57 -1.74 0.18 11.70
CA HIS A 57 -1.47 1.54 11.23
C HIS A 57 -2.62 2.52 11.56
N ILE A 58 -3.87 2.08 11.40
CA ILE A 58 -5.06 2.87 11.73
C ILE A 58 -5.07 3.22 13.22
N GLU A 59 -4.83 2.22 14.08
CA GLU A 59 -4.81 2.40 15.54
C GLU A 59 -3.64 3.30 15.97
N ALA A 60 -2.43 3.07 15.44
CA ALA A 60 -1.25 3.87 15.79
C ALA A 60 -1.38 5.35 15.40
N LYS A 61 -2.11 5.66 14.33
CA LYS A 61 -2.26 7.01 13.78
C LYS A 61 -3.63 7.64 14.07
N ASN A 62 -4.53 6.94 14.75
CA ASN A 62 -5.92 7.36 15.00
C ASN A 62 -6.66 7.75 13.70
N ILE A 63 -6.54 6.94 12.65
CA ILE A 63 -7.13 7.23 11.34
C ILE A 63 -8.66 7.08 11.40
N ASN A 64 -9.39 8.11 10.94
CA ASN A 64 -10.86 8.08 10.91
C ASN A 64 -11.46 7.71 9.55
N LEU A 65 -10.68 7.80 8.47
CA LEU A 65 -11.14 7.53 7.10
C LEU A 65 -10.04 6.80 6.32
N VAL A 66 -10.43 5.69 5.68
CA VAL A 66 -9.57 4.92 4.78
C VAL A 66 -10.12 5.04 3.37
N VAL A 67 -9.26 5.40 2.42
CA VAL A 67 -9.55 5.42 0.98
C VAL A 67 -8.63 4.42 0.30
N THR A 68 -9.20 3.53 -0.51
CA THR A 68 -8.47 2.45 -1.21
C THR A 68 -9.12 2.15 -2.57
N PHE A 69 -8.64 1.11 -3.25
CA PHE A 69 -9.19 0.62 -4.52
C PHE A 69 -10.65 0.14 -4.40
N ASP A 70 -11.34 0.10 -5.54
CA ASP A 70 -12.65 -0.54 -5.67
C ASP A 70 -12.54 -2.08 -5.73
N ALA A 71 -13.69 -2.75 -5.85
CA ALA A 71 -13.77 -4.21 -5.89
C ALA A 71 -13.05 -4.83 -7.10
N GLY A 72 -12.81 -4.06 -8.17
CA GLY A 72 -12.06 -4.48 -9.35
C GLY A 72 -10.57 -4.15 -9.25
N GLY A 73 -10.10 -3.53 -8.16
CA GLY A 73 -8.72 -3.08 -8.02
C GLY A 73 -8.34 -1.93 -8.96
N VAL A 74 -9.33 -1.27 -9.58
CA VAL A 74 -9.21 -0.28 -10.67
C VAL A 74 -8.62 -0.85 -11.97
N SER A 75 -7.44 -1.47 -11.90
CA SER A 75 -6.71 -2.03 -13.05
C SER A 75 -6.86 -3.54 -13.21
N GLY A 76 -7.59 -4.22 -12.31
CA GLY A 76 -7.70 -5.69 -12.30
C GLY A 76 -6.49 -6.42 -11.73
N HIS A 77 -5.52 -5.72 -11.14
CA HIS A 77 -4.36 -6.37 -10.53
C HIS A 77 -4.72 -7.12 -9.25
N ALA A 78 -4.19 -8.34 -9.09
CA ALA A 78 -4.48 -9.22 -7.96
C ALA A 78 -4.11 -8.58 -6.61
N ASN A 79 -2.96 -7.91 -6.52
CA ASN A 79 -2.53 -7.21 -5.30
C ASN A 79 -3.46 -6.05 -4.91
N HIS A 80 -4.02 -5.31 -5.88
CA HIS A 80 -5.00 -4.24 -5.62
C HIS A 80 -6.34 -4.82 -5.13
N ILE A 81 -6.80 -5.91 -5.74
CA ILE A 81 -8.04 -6.61 -5.34
C ILE A 81 -7.89 -7.19 -3.93
N SER A 82 -6.74 -7.79 -3.61
CA SER A 82 -6.44 -8.26 -2.25
C SER A 82 -6.49 -7.12 -1.23
N LEU A 83 -5.93 -5.94 -1.55
CA LEU A 83 -6.00 -4.79 -0.66
C LEU A 83 -7.45 -4.33 -0.43
N HIS A 84 -8.29 -4.27 -1.46
CA HIS A 84 -9.71 -3.97 -1.31
C HIS A 84 -10.42 -4.97 -0.38
N ARG A 85 -10.18 -6.27 -0.58
CA ARG A 85 -10.77 -7.34 0.23
C ARG A 85 -10.33 -7.29 1.70
N ALA A 86 -9.08 -6.90 1.96
CA ALA A 86 -8.51 -6.87 3.31
C ALA A 86 -9.08 -5.77 4.21
N VAL A 87 -9.61 -4.69 3.63
CA VAL A 87 -10.08 -3.50 4.38
C VAL A 87 -11.61 -3.37 4.39
N ARG A 88 -12.32 -4.39 3.93
CA ARG A 88 -13.78 -4.44 3.78
C ARG A 88 -14.46 -5.29 4.83
#